data_AF-A0A2I1CS64-F1
#
_entry.id   AF-A0A2I1CS64-F1
#
_cell.length_a   1.000
_cell.length_b   1.000
_cell.length_c   1.000
_cell.angle_alpha   90.00
_cell.angle_beta   90.00
_cell.angle_gamma   90.00
#
_symmetry.space_group_name_H-M   'P 1'
#
loop_
_entity.id
_entity.type
_entity.pdbx_description
1 polymer ?
#
loop_
_entity_poly.entity_id
_entity_poly.type
_entity_poly.pdbx_seq_one_letter_code
_entity_poly.pdbx_strand_id
1 'polypeptide(L)'
;MEISTDQIPDGWSNDPQHLQVYFRPNSQEMEFARDHGLDNVSLLLFNTPDTGSLGFIITSGGRYYWGDLMIDHLFEITQPKTFPAILRRLAQGGMTALRMKRMKQIPLEGENKDV
;
A
#
# COMPACT_ATOMS: atom_id res chain seq x y z
N MET A 1 -14.42 6.13 7.44
CA MET A 1 -13.74 5.47 8.56
C MET A 1 -12.97 6.54 9.31
N GLU A 2 -13.30 6.79 10.57
CA GLU A 2 -12.44 7.60 11.44
C GLU A 2 -11.38 6.66 12.03
N ILE A 3 -10.11 6.96 11.77
CA ILE A 3 -8.97 6.17 12.25
C ILE A 3 -8.35 7.02 13.35
N SER A 4 -8.38 6.54 14.60
CA SER A 4 -7.70 7.25 15.69
C SER A 4 -6.20 7.21 15.46
N THR A 5 -5.53 8.35 15.61
CA THR A 5 -4.07 8.49 15.48
C THR A 5 -3.32 7.60 16.47
N ASP A 6 -3.94 7.25 17.60
CA ASP A 6 -3.36 6.40 18.65
C ASP A 6 -3.14 4.94 18.21
N GLN A 7 -3.63 4.56 17.02
CA GLN A 7 -3.47 3.22 16.47
C GLN A 7 -2.44 3.14 15.34
N ILE A 8 -1.83 4.26 14.96
CA ILE A 8 -0.84 4.29 13.89
C ILE A 8 0.50 3.74 14.43
N PRO A 9 1.07 2.69 13.81
CA PRO A 9 2.35 2.15 14.24
C PRO A 9 3.48 3.15 14.04
N ASP A 10 4.51 3.06 14.89
CA ASP A 10 5.74 3.85 14.74
C ASP A 10 6.33 3.70 13.33
N GLY A 11 6.80 4.82 12.77
CA GLY A 11 7.33 4.87 11.42
C GLY A 11 6.28 4.92 10.30
N TRP A 12 4.99 5.03 10.64
CA TRP A 12 3.89 5.21 9.69
C TRP A 12 3.13 6.51 9.97
N SER A 13 2.52 7.07 8.93
CA SER A 13 1.68 8.24 9.03
C SER A 13 0.41 8.06 8.20
N ASN A 14 -0.72 8.50 8.76
CA ASN A 14 -1.99 8.71 8.07
C ASN A 14 -2.34 10.20 7.89
N ASP A 15 -1.39 11.10 8.18
CA ASP A 15 -1.61 12.54 8.06
C ASP A 15 -1.93 12.91 6.60
N PRO A 16 -3.13 13.44 6.31
CA PRO A 16 -3.52 13.79 4.95
C PRO A 16 -2.54 14.74 4.25
N GLN A 17 -1.85 15.63 4.97
CA GLN A 17 -0.87 16.53 4.37
C GLN A 17 0.37 15.76 3.90
N HIS A 18 0.81 14.79 4.70
CA HIS A 18 1.92 13.90 4.34
C HIS A 18 1.54 12.99 3.18
N LEU A 19 0.36 12.35 3.23
CA LEU A 19 -0.12 11.46 2.17
C LEU A 19 -0.28 12.18 0.83
N GLN A 20 -0.74 13.43 0.82
CA GLN A 20 -0.90 14.24 -0.40
C GLN A 20 0.42 14.60 -1.08
N VAL A 21 1.57 14.54 -0.41
CA VAL A 21 2.86 14.76 -1.06
C VAL A 21 3.17 13.62 -2.04
N TYR A 22 2.84 12.38 -1.66
CA TYR A 22 3.17 11.19 -2.43
C TYR A 22 2.02 10.73 -3.33
N PHE A 23 0.78 10.74 -2.84
CA PHE A 23 -0.36 10.16 -3.54
C PHE A 23 -1.28 11.24 -4.11
N ARG A 24 -1.01 11.64 -5.36
CA ARG A 24 -1.78 12.64 -6.11
C ARG A 24 -2.36 12.03 -7.37
N PRO A 25 -3.47 12.53 -7.92
CA PRO A 25 -3.93 12.15 -9.26
C PRO A 25 -2.77 12.09 -10.25
N ASN A 26 -2.58 10.93 -10.89
CA ASN A 26 -1.47 10.62 -11.81
C ASN A 26 -0.06 10.56 -11.18
N SER A 27 0.05 10.28 -9.88
CA SER A 27 1.33 9.96 -9.26
C SER A 27 1.77 8.53 -9.59
N GLN A 28 3.07 8.28 -9.46
CA GLN A 28 3.69 6.99 -9.76
C GLN A 28 3.08 5.85 -8.95
N GLU A 29 2.65 6.13 -7.71
CA GLU A 29 2.02 5.19 -6.79
C GLU A 29 0.64 4.74 -7.27
N MET A 30 -0.14 5.65 -7.88
CA MET A 30 -1.44 5.32 -8.46
C MET A 30 -1.29 4.57 -9.77
N GLU A 31 -0.32 4.94 -10.60
CA GLU A 31 0.02 4.18 -11.81
C GLU A 31 0.47 2.76 -11.46
N PHE A 32 1.38 2.63 -10.50
CA PHE A 32 1.85 1.36 -9.98
C PHE A 32 0.71 0.45 -9.47
N ALA A 33 -0.29 1.02 -8.78
CA ALA A 33 -1.45 0.25 -8.34
C ALA A 33 -2.32 -0.21 -9.53
N ARG A 34 -2.49 0.62 -10.56
CA ARG A 34 -3.22 0.27 -11.79
C ARG A 34 -2.50 -0.80 -12.61
N ASP A 35 -1.17 -0.77 -12.65
CA ASP A 35 -0.35 -1.81 -13.28
C ASP A 35 -0.57 -3.18 -12.63
N HIS A 36 -1.15 -3.23 -11.43
CA HIS A 36 -1.54 -4.47 -10.73
C HIS A 36 -3.05 -4.73 -10.73
N GLY A 37 -3.82 -4.00 -11.54
CA GLY A 37 -5.26 -4.17 -11.69
C GLY A 37 -6.10 -3.57 -10.57
N LEU A 38 -5.56 -2.63 -9.81
CA LEU A 38 -6.32 -1.96 -8.77
C LEU A 38 -6.91 -0.65 -9.31
N ASP A 39 -8.23 -0.57 -9.25
CA ASP A 39 -9.00 0.65 -9.50
C ASP A 39 -9.53 1.25 -8.19
N ASN A 40 -9.95 2.53 -8.24
CA ASN A 40 -10.54 3.24 -7.09
C ASN A 40 -9.68 3.14 -5.82
N VAL A 41 -8.37 3.33 -5.97
CA VAL A 41 -7.38 3.18 -4.91
C VAL A 41 -7.41 4.38 -3.96
N SER A 42 -7.31 4.12 -2.66
CA SER A 42 -7.12 5.15 -1.62
C SER A 42 -5.88 4.82 -0.79
N LEU A 43 -4.98 5.79 -0.64
CA LEU A 43 -3.83 5.68 0.28
C LEU A 43 -4.30 5.83 1.73
N LEU A 44 -3.89 4.89 2.58
CA LEU A 44 -4.24 4.86 4.00
C LEU A 44 -3.05 5.17 4.90
N LEU A 45 -1.87 4.65 4.56
CA LEU A 45 -0.63 4.89 5.31
C LEU A 45 0.56 5.06 4.38
N PHE A 46 1.51 5.86 4.81
CA PHE A 46 2.83 5.97 4.19
C PHE A 46 3.90 5.95 5.28
N ASN A 47 5.06 5.35 5.00
CA ASN A 47 6.18 5.38 5.93
C ASN A 47 6.66 6.82 6.16
N THR A 48 7.00 7.17 7.39
CA THR A 48 7.54 8.50 7.69
C THR A 48 8.94 8.66 7.09
N PRO A 49 9.36 9.88 6.70
CA PRO A 49 10.60 10.08 5.95
C PRO A 49 11.87 9.63 6.69
N ASP A 50 11.84 9.65 8.02
CA ASP A 50 12.92 9.22 8.92
C ASP A 50 13.20 7.71 8.87
N THR A 51 12.26 6.91 8.36
CA THR A 51 12.47 5.46 8.20
C THR A 51 13.40 5.11 7.02
N GLY A 52 13.59 6.04 6.08
CA GLY A 52 14.30 5.77 4.82
C GLY A 52 13.62 4.73 3.91
N SER A 53 12.39 4.31 4.23
CA SER A 53 11.57 3.41 3.44
C SER A 53 10.44 4.18 2.77
N LEU A 54 10.07 3.75 1.56
CA LEU A 54 8.95 4.30 0.79
C LEU A 54 7.78 3.29 0.75
N GLY A 55 7.58 2.59 1.86
CA GLY A 55 6.46 1.67 2.03
C GLY A 55 5.13 2.39 2.21
N PHE A 56 4.07 1.82 1.65
CA PHE A 56 2.73 2.38 1.70
C PHE A 56 1.66 1.30 1.84
N ILE A 57 0.51 1.68 2.40
CA ILE A 57 -0.68 0.82 2.48
C ILE A 57 -1.86 1.51 1.80
N ILE A 58 -2.46 0.83 0.83
CA ILE A 58 -3.63 1.29 0.08
C ILE A 58 -4.83 0.36 0.29
N THR A 59 -6.02 0.86 -0.02
CA THR A 59 -7.24 0.05 -0.15
C THR A 59 -7.88 0.20 -1.51
N SER A 60 -8.42 -0.92 -2.01
CA SER A 60 -9.23 -0.99 -3.23
C SER A 60 -10.20 -2.16 -3.08
N GLY A 61 -11.46 -1.99 -3.51
CA GLY A 61 -12.47 -3.04 -3.50
C GLY A 61 -12.72 -3.69 -2.13
N GLY A 62 -12.50 -2.97 -1.02
CA GLY A 62 -12.63 -3.50 0.35
C GLY A 62 -11.47 -4.39 0.82
N ARG A 63 -10.37 -4.45 0.06
CA ARG A 63 -9.13 -5.16 0.40
C ARG A 63 -8.01 -4.16 0.71
N TYR A 64 -6.92 -4.68 1.27
CA TYR A 64 -5.76 -3.89 1.67
C TYR A 64 -4.51 -4.43 1.02
N TYR A 65 -3.62 -3.52 0.63
CA TYR A 65 -2.39 -3.86 -0.07
C TYR A 65 -1.23 -3.09 0.51
N TRP A 66 -0.07 -3.73 0.53
CA TRP A 66 1.20 -3.12 0.86
C TRP A 66 2.06 -3.04 -0.40
N GLY A 67 2.65 -1.88 -0.65
CA GLY A 67 3.65 -1.68 -1.70
C GLY A 67 4.86 -0.96 -1.12
N ASP A 68 5.97 -1.07 -1.85
CA ASP A 68 7.20 -0.34 -1.57
C ASP A 68 7.79 0.09 -2.91
N LEU A 69 8.01 1.41 -3.06
CA LEU A 69 8.44 2.04 -4.31
C LEU A 69 9.88 1.69 -4.70
N MET A 70 10.67 1.09 -3.82
CA MET A 70 12.05 0.72 -4.11
C MET A 70 12.17 -0.67 -4.76
N ILE A 71 11.13 -1.50 -4.65
CA ILE A 71 11.19 -2.92 -5.06
C ILE A 71 10.13 -3.31 -6.09
N ASP A 72 9.33 -2.36 -6.58
CA ASP A 72 8.29 -2.54 -7.62
C ASP A 72 7.35 -3.74 -7.39
N HIS A 73 7.09 -4.07 -6.11
CA HIS A 73 6.21 -5.19 -5.75
C HIS A 73 5.01 -4.72 -4.95
N LEU A 74 3.83 -5.15 -5.39
CA LEU A 74 2.58 -4.96 -4.66
C LEU A 74 2.14 -6.29 -4.05
N PHE A 75 1.65 -6.24 -2.81
CA PHE A 75 1.21 -7.40 -2.07
C PHE A 75 -0.20 -7.18 -1.52
N GLU A 76 -1.10 -8.14 -1.74
CA GLU A 76 -2.39 -8.19 -1.04
C GLU A 76 -2.19 -8.67 0.39
N ILE A 77 -2.69 -7.91 1.37
CA ILE A 77 -2.73 -8.31 2.77
C ILE A 77 -3.93 -9.26 2.94
N THR A 78 -3.64 -10.55 2.96
CA THR A 78 -4.66 -11.60 3.04
C THR A 78 -5.12 -11.87 4.48
N GLN A 79 -4.25 -11.63 5.47
CA GLN A 79 -4.59 -11.63 6.90
C GLN A 79 -3.75 -10.61 7.68
N PRO A 80 -4.37 -9.86 8.60
CA PRO A 80 -5.82 -9.79 8.86
C PRO A 80 -6.57 -8.97 7.80
N LYS A 81 -7.90 -9.14 7.71
CA LYS A 81 -8.74 -8.54 6.64
C LYS A 81 -9.32 -7.16 6.97
N THR A 82 -9.09 -6.65 8.16
CA THR A 82 -9.66 -5.36 8.61
C THR A 82 -8.55 -4.40 8.94
N PHE A 83 -8.70 -3.13 8.57
CA PHE A 83 -7.66 -2.12 8.79
C PHE A 83 -7.17 -2.02 10.26
N PRO A 84 -8.04 -1.96 11.29
CA PRO A 84 -7.56 -1.87 12.68
C PRO A 84 -6.72 -3.09 13.12
N ALA A 85 -7.07 -4.28 12.63
CA ALA A 85 -6.29 -5.48 12.92
C ALA A 85 -4.94 -5.48 12.18
N ILE A 86 -4.88 -4.89 10.97
CA ILE A 86 -3.64 -4.71 10.22
C ILE A 86 -2.71 -3.78 11.00
N LEU A 87 -3.21 -2.62 11.44
CA LEU A 87 -2.45 -1.68 12.28
C LEU A 87 -1.91 -2.36 13.55
N ARG A 88 -2.76 -3.11 14.26
CA ARG A 88 -2.32 -3.84 15.45
C ARG A 88 -1.23 -4.86 15.16
N ARG A 89 -1.30 -5.59 14.04
CA ARG A 89 -0.27 -6.57 13.66
C ARG A 89 1.03 -5.89 13.24
N LEU A 90 0.92 -4.79 12.49
CA LEU A 90 2.06 -3.94 12.13
C LEU A 90 2.79 -3.43 13.37
N ALA A 91 2.07 -2.90 14.35
CA ALA A 91 2.66 -2.42 15.60
C ALA A 91 3.36 -3.53 16.42
N GLN A 92 2.94 -4.80 16.26
CA GLN A 92 3.49 -5.93 17.02
C GLN A 92 4.72 -6.56 16.38
N GLY A 93 4.86 -6.50 15.05
CA GLY A 93 5.94 -7.21 14.35
C GLY A 93 6.22 -6.73 12.94
N GLY A 94 5.84 -5.49 12.61
CA GLY A 94 6.06 -4.90 11.30
C GLY A 94 5.40 -5.68 10.17
N MET A 95 6.01 -5.64 8.99
CA MET A 95 5.43 -6.26 7.80
C MET A 95 5.45 -7.78 7.82
N THR A 96 6.41 -8.40 8.51
CA THR A 96 6.52 -9.86 8.62
C THR A 96 5.38 -10.46 9.47
N ALA A 97 4.69 -9.65 10.26
CA ALA A 97 3.51 -10.06 11.03
C ALA A 97 2.23 -10.16 10.17
N LEU A 98 2.25 -9.70 8.91
CA LEU A 98 1.13 -9.78 7.98
C LEU A 98 1.28 -10.99 7.05
N ARG A 99 0.16 -11.68 6.78
CA ARG A 99 0.13 -12.70 5.74
C ARG A 99 -0.19 -12.03 4.41
N MET A 100 0.73 -12.11 3.48
CA MET A 100 0.65 -11.40 2.22
C MET A 100 0.76 -12.34 1.03
N LYS A 101 0.16 -11.94 -0.10
CA LYS A 101 0.31 -12.59 -1.39
C LYS A 101 0.80 -11.55 -2.39
N ARG A 102 1.89 -11.85 -3.10
CA ARG A 102 2.37 -10.98 -4.18
C ARG A 102 1.32 -10.88 -5.30
N MET A 103 1.02 -9.67 -5.71
CA MET A 103 0.20 -9.35 -6.88
C MET A 103 1.04 -9.48 -8.13
N LYS A 104 0.42 -9.94 -9.23
CA LYS A 104 1.07 -9.91 -10.54
C LYS A 104 0.83 -8.52 -11.14
N GLN A 105 1.81 -8.02 -11.87
CA GLN A 105 1.57 -6.94 -12.82
C GLN A 105 0.66 -7.48 -13.93
N ILE A 106 -0.27 -6.66 -14.38
CA ILE A 106 -1.04 -6.87 -15.58
C ILE A 106 -0.12 -6.56 -16.76
N PRO A 107 -0.06 -7.44 -17.78
CA PRO A 107 0.65 -7.10 -19.01
C PRO A 107 0.07 -5.82 -19.60
N LEU A 108 0.91 -4.84 -19.91
CA LEU A 108 0.49 -3.70 -20.72
C LEU A 108 -0.10 -4.26 -22.03
N GLU A 109 -1.32 -3.86 -22.39
CA GLU A 109 -1.90 -4.19 -23.70
C GLU A 109 -0.95 -3.65 -24.78
N GLY A 110 -0.11 -4.52 -25.33
CA GLY A 110 0.92 -4.13 -26.31
C GLY A 110 2.14 -5.04 -26.40
N GLU A 111 2.46 -5.85 -25.38
CA GLU A 111 3.51 -6.86 -25.52
C GLU A 111 2.96 -8.13 -26.19
N ASN A 112 2.76 -8.05 -27.50
CA ASN A 112 2.78 -9.24 -28.35
C ASN A 112 4.13 -9.93 -28.16
N LYS A 113 4.14 -11.06 -27.45
CA LYS A 113 5.26 -12.01 -27.45
C LYS A 113 5.25 -12.79 -28.76
N ASP A 114 5.55 -12.11 -29.86
CA ASP A 114 5.83 -12.74 -31.15
C ASP A 114 6.96 -11.97 -31.85
N VAL A 115 8.21 -12.26 -31.46
CA VAL A 115 9.39 -12.34 -32.36
C VAL A 115 10.32 -13.42 -31.80
#